data_AF-A0A3N7EMK3-F1
#
_entry.id   AF-A0A3N7EMK3-F1
#
_cell.length_a   1.000
_cell.length_b   1.000
_cell.length_c   1.000
_cell.angle_alpha   90.00
_cell.angle_beta   90.00
_cell.angle_gamma   90.00
#
_symmetry.space_group_name_H-M   'P 1'
#
loop_
_entity.id
_entity.type
_entity.pdbx_description
1 polymer ?
#
loop_
_entity_poly.entity_id
_entity_poly.type
_entity_poly.pdbx_seq_one_letter_code
_entity_poly.pdbx_strand_id
1 'polypeptide(L)'
;MITDIKHKHAGHVIIIEGQAFKANNAGQWDLTDIWRTLKLPVKNGPAQWRTKQAKRMEAMQNLHSSNGAGSWATKRATLEYAGWVSDEFKDLVYDAFEAILELPEVALIVADKMASLGNDHSASILKRMTFNNKCQWSSLGHRNTVQGLRSAIAKGNLTEAQAAALAARDGLRGFAK
;
A
#
# COMPACT_ATOMS: atom_id res chain seq x y z
N MET A 1 -26.45 -6.98 -22.13
CA MET A 1 -25.91 -5.68 -21.69
C MET A 1 -24.45 -5.91 -21.34
N ILE A 2 -23.51 -5.55 -22.22
CA ILE A 2 -22.07 -5.64 -21.94
C ILE A 2 -21.73 -4.35 -21.20
N THR A 3 -21.60 -4.41 -19.88
CA THR A 3 -21.01 -3.32 -19.12
C THR A 3 -19.53 -3.28 -19.45
N ASP A 4 -19.06 -2.19 -20.07
CA ASP A 4 -17.64 -1.94 -20.34
C ASP A 4 -16.92 -1.62 -19.02
N ILE A 5 -16.73 -2.65 -18.18
CA ILE A 5 -16.01 -2.55 -16.92
C ILE A 5 -14.52 -2.56 -17.27
N LYS A 6 -13.94 -1.36 -17.41
CA LYS A 6 -12.49 -1.21 -17.56
C LYS A 6 -11.81 -1.43 -16.21
N HIS A 7 -11.16 -2.59 -16.06
CA HIS A 7 -10.33 -2.85 -14.88
C HIS A 7 -9.12 -1.90 -14.83
N LYS A 8 -8.76 -1.42 -13.64
CA LYS A 8 -7.71 -0.39 -13.38
C LYS A 8 -6.36 -0.64 -14.05
N HIS A 9 -6.04 -1.90 -14.35
CA HIS A 9 -4.76 -2.30 -14.96
C HIS A 9 -4.94 -3.04 -16.29
N ALA A 10 -6.14 -3.04 -16.87
CA ALA A 10 -6.38 -3.69 -18.15
C ALA A 10 -5.41 -3.18 -19.22
N GLY A 11 -4.64 -4.09 -19.82
CA GLY A 11 -3.67 -3.78 -20.87
C GLY A 11 -2.40 -3.05 -20.43
N HIS A 12 -2.19 -2.80 -19.13
CA HIS A 12 -0.95 -2.22 -18.63
C HIS A 12 0.25 -3.12 -18.92
N VAL A 13 1.37 -2.51 -19.29
CA VAL A 13 2.64 -3.20 -19.52
C VAL A 13 3.60 -2.89 -18.39
N ILE A 14 4.28 -3.92 -17.89
CA ILE A 14 5.45 -3.79 -17.01
C ILE A 14 6.67 -4.31 -17.76
N ILE A 15 7.84 -3.74 -17.47
CA ILE A 15 9.11 -4.18 -18.03
C ILE A 15 9.96 -4.69 -16.87
N ILE A 16 10.43 -5.94 -16.98
CA ILE A 16 11.31 -6.58 -15.98
C ILE A 16 12.48 -7.16 -16.76
N GLU A 17 13.71 -6.73 -16.42
CA GLU A 17 14.93 -7.18 -17.10
C GLU A 17 14.87 -7.06 -18.64
N GLY A 18 14.27 -5.97 -19.13
CA GLY A 18 14.09 -5.71 -20.56
C GLY A 18 12.95 -6.50 -21.23
N GLN A 19 12.27 -7.39 -20.51
CA GLN A 19 11.13 -8.17 -21.01
C GLN A 19 9.80 -7.49 -20.66
N ALA A 20 8.90 -7.42 -21.64
CA ALA A 20 7.61 -6.75 -21.48
C ALA A 20 6.49 -7.76 -21.15
N PHE A 21 5.74 -7.49 -20.08
CA PHE A 21 4.61 -8.31 -19.65
C PHE A 21 3.34 -7.47 -19.60
N LYS A 22 2.31 -7.91 -20.34
CA LYS A 22 1.05 -7.18 -20.46
C LYS A 22 -0.04 -7.80 -19.61
N ALA A 23 -0.77 -6.98 -18.86
CA ALA A 23 -1.95 -7.40 -18.13
C ALA A 23 -3.12 -7.72 -19.08
N ASN A 24 -3.88 -8.76 -18.75
CA ASN A 24 -5.12 -9.11 -19.45
C ASN A 24 -6.22 -8.06 -19.22
N ASN A 25 -7.41 -8.27 -19.80
CA ASN A 25 -8.54 -7.35 -19.67
C ASN A 25 -9.07 -7.21 -18.23
N ALA A 26 -8.80 -8.20 -17.37
CA ALA A 26 -9.10 -8.13 -15.93
C ALA A 26 -8.04 -7.37 -15.12
N GLY A 27 -6.97 -6.87 -15.77
CA GLY A 27 -5.87 -6.18 -15.11
C GLY A 27 -4.93 -7.11 -14.34
N GLN A 28 -4.77 -8.35 -14.83
CA GLN A 28 -3.94 -9.38 -14.22
C GLN A 28 -2.77 -9.76 -15.13
N TRP A 29 -1.61 -10.01 -14.53
CA TRP A 29 -0.43 -10.57 -15.19
C TRP A 29 -0.37 -12.08 -14.99
N ASP A 30 0.13 -12.80 -15.99
CA ASP A 30 0.42 -14.23 -15.87
C ASP A 30 1.78 -14.42 -15.19
N LEU A 31 1.77 -14.85 -13.92
CA LEU A 31 2.98 -15.11 -13.15
C LEU A 31 3.77 -16.29 -13.71
N THR A 32 3.10 -17.25 -14.37
CA THR A 32 3.76 -18.41 -14.98
C THR A 32 4.55 -17.98 -16.20
N ASP A 33 4.00 -17.07 -17.01
CA ASP A 33 4.71 -16.47 -18.14
C ASP A 33 5.93 -15.65 -17.69
N ILE A 34 5.76 -14.80 -16.66
CA ILE A 34 6.87 -14.05 -16.05
C ILE A 34 7.96 -15.00 -15.56
N TRP A 35 7.60 -16.01 -14.77
CA TRP A 35 8.53 -16.98 -14.21
C TRP A 35 9.34 -17.72 -15.28
N ARG A 36 8.67 -18.17 -16.36
CA ARG A 36 9.32 -18.88 -17.47
C ARG A 36 10.22 -17.98 -18.29
N THR A 37 9.73 -16.78 -18.64
CA THR A 37 10.45 -15.82 -19.49
C THR A 37 11.73 -15.33 -18.81
N LEU A 38 11.66 -15.06 -17.51
CA LEU A 38 12.82 -14.67 -16.69
C LEU A 38 13.69 -15.86 -16.27
N LYS A 39 13.34 -17.09 -16.67
CA LYS A 39 14.09 -18.33 -16.36
C LYS A 39 14.40 -18.49 -14.87
N LEU A 40 13.45 -18.11 -14.03
CA LEU A 40 13.61 -18.17 -12.58
C LEU A 40 13.70 -19.63 -12.10
N PRO A 41 14.33 -19.89 -10.95
CA PRO A 41 14.46 -21.24 -10.41
C PRO A 41 13.11 -21.96 -10.28
N VAL A 42 13.10 -23.28 -10.43
CA VAL A 42 11.88 -24.10 -10.33
C VAL A 42 11.17 -23.93 -8.98
N LYS A 43 11.94 -23.79 -7.90
CA LYS A 43 11.42 -23.53 -6.55
C LYS A 43 10.66 -22.21 -6.43
N ASN A 44 10.90 -21.26 -7.34
CA ASN A 44 10.25 -19.96 -7.39
C ASN A 44 8.99 -19.99 -8.28
N GLY A 45 8.61 -21.13 -8.87
CA GLY A 45 7.42 -21.22 -9.71
C GLY A 45 6.14 -20.81 -8.97
N PRO A 46 5.17 -20.14 -9.61
CA PRO A 46 3.94 -19.69 -8.94
C PRO A 46 3.17 -20.80 -8.22
N ALA A 47 3.18 -22.02 -8.77
CA ALA A 47 2.56 -23.20 -8.15
C ALA A 47 3.23 -23.65 -6.83
N GLN A 48 4.46 -23.19 -6.57
CA GLN A 48 5.22 -23.42 -5.34
C GLN A 48 4.98 -22.30 -4.31
N TRP A 49 4.40 -21.17 -4.71
CA TRP A 49 4.07 -20.08 -3.80
C TRP A 49 2.84 -20.45 -2.95
N ARG A 50 3.05 -21.26 -1.92
CA ARG A 50 2.02 -21.83 -1.04
C ARG A 50 2.01 -21.22 0.36
N THR A 51 2.59 -20.02 0.49
CA THR A 51 2.72 -19.30 1.76
C THR A 51 1.37 -18.78 2.28
N LYS A 52 1.34 -18.33 3.53
CA LYS A 52 0.16 -17.67 4.12
C LYS A 52 -0.25 -16.43 3.31
N GLN A 53 0.74 -15.71 2.76
CA GLN A 53 0.55 -14.53 1.94
C GLN A 53 -0.12 -14.89 0.61
N ALA A 54 0.32 -15.96 -0.06
CA ALA A 54 -0.30 -16.46 -1.29
C ALA A 54 -1.79 -16.81 -1.06
N LYS A 55 -2.08 -17.60 -0.02
CA LYS A 55 -3.45 -17.96 0.37
C LYS A 55 -4.32 -16.73 0.65
N ARG A 56 -3.74 -15.70 1.28
CA ARG A 56 -4.44 -14.44 1.51
C ARG A 56 -4.73 -13.71 0.19
N MET A 57 -3.80 -13.71 -0.77
CA MET A 57 -4.04 -13.11 -2.10
C MET A 57 -5.16 -13.83 -2.86
N GLU A 58 -5.22 -15.16 -2.79
CA GLU A 58 -6.32 -15.95 -3.35
C GLU A 58 -7.66 -15.61 -2.69
N ALA A 59 -7.70 -15.59 -1.35
CA ALA A 59 -8.91 -15.24 -0.59
C ALA A 59 -9.44 -13.83 -0.93
N MET A 60 -8.53 -12.89 -1.23
CA MET A 60 -8.87 -11.53 -1.64
C MET A 60 -9.12 -11.38 -3.16
N GLN A 61 -9.17 -12.49 -3.92
CA GLN A 61 -9.35 -12.49 -5.38
C GLN A 61 -8.27 -11.67 -6.12
N ASN A 62 -7.07 -11.60 -5.55
CA ASN A 62 -5.91 -10.98 -6.20
C ASN A 62 -5.04 -11.99 -6.94
N LEU A 63 -5.17 -13.28 -6.62
CA LEU A 63 -4.44 -14.38 -7.24
C LEU A 63 -5.43 -15.46 -7.66
N HIS A 64 -5.34 -15.90 -8.91
CA HIS A 64 -6.14 -17.00 -9.45
C HIS A 64 -5.20 -18.02 -10.08
N SER A 65 -5.05 -19.16 -9.43
CA SER A 65 -4.31 -20.29 -9.99
C SER A 65 -5.28 -21.24 -10.68
N SER A 66 -5.01 -21.57 -11.95
CA SER A 66 -5.72 -22.63 -12.66
C SER A 66 -4.83 -23.85 -12.77
N ASN A 67 -5.37 -25.03 -12.47
CA ASN A 67 -4.64 -26.30 -12.51
C ASN A 67 -4.07 -26.53 -13.92
N GLY A 68 -2.77 -26.28 -14.07
CA GLY A 68 -1.99 -26.53 -15.29
C GLY A 68 -1.98 -25.40 -16.32
N ALA A 69 -2.86 -24.40 -16.23
CA ALA A 69 -2.95 -23.33 -17.23
C ALA A 69 -2.10 -22.09 -16.90
N GLY A 70 -2.03 -21.68 -15.63
CA GLY A 70 -1.32 -20.47 -15.24
C GLY A 70 -1.75 -19.92 -13.88
N SER A 71 -1.05 -18.90 -13.40
CA SER A 71 -1.40 -18.16 -12.19
C SER A 71 -1.54 -16.68 -12.56
N TRP A 72 -2.77 -16.16 -12.55
CA TRP A 72 -3.05 -14.77 -12.89
C TRP A 72 -3.16 -13.93 -11.63
N ALA A 73 -2.44 -12.82 -11.61
CA ALA A 73 -2.31 -11.98 -10.43
C ALA A 73 -2.61 -10.52 -10.77
N THR A 74 -3.37 -9.85 -9.90
CA THR A 74 -3.48 -8.38 -9.94
C THR A 74 -2.11 -7.76 -9.66
N LYS A 75 -1.97 -6.45 -9.88
CA LYS A 75 -0.72 -5.72 -9.58
C LYS A 75 -0.23 -5.98 -8.14
N ARG A 76 -1.14 -6.07 -7.17
CA ARG A 76 -0.80 -6.34 -5.77
C ARG A 76 -0.19 -7.73 -5.59
N ALA A 77 -0.85 -8.77 -6.08
CA ALA A 77 -0.31 -10.13 -5.97
C ALA A 77 0.96 -10.33 -6.80
N THR A 78 1.12 -9.60 -7.91
CA THR A 78 2.36 -9.61 -8.71
C THR A 78 3.54 -9.04 -7.91
N LEU A 79 3.36 -7.92 -7.21
CA LEU A 79 4.40 -7.36 -6.32
C LEU A 79 4.72 -8.27 -5.14
N GLU A 80 3.70 -8.86 -4.51
CA GLU A 80 3.86 -9.80 -3.39
C GLU A 80 4.59 -11.07 -3.82
N TYR A 81 4.31 -11.60 -5.02
CA TYR A 81 5.04 -12.72 -5.60
C TYR A 81 6.50 -12.35 -5.88
N ALA A 82 6.76 -11.18 -6.49
CA ALA A 82 8.12 -10.72 -6.74
C ALA A 82 8.94 -10.58 -5.45
N GLY A 83 8.34 -10.05 -4.38
CA GLY A 83 9.02 -9.97 -3.08
C GLY A 83 9.17 -11.31 -2.36
N TRP A 84 8.43 -12.36 -2.74
CA TRP A 84 8.69 -13.73 -2.28
C TRP A 84 9.81 -14.41 -3.08
N VAL A 85 9.91 -14.07 -4.37
CA VAL A 85 10.93 -14.58 -5.30
C VAL A 85 12.31 -13.98 -5.02
N SER A 86 12.36 -12.70 -4.63
CA SER A 86 13.59 -11.93 -4.42
C SER A 86 13.47 -11.00 -3.21
N ASP A 87 14.26 -11.29 -2.17
CA ASP A 87 14.38 -10.42 -1.00
C ASP A 87 15.00 -9.06 -1.40
N GLU A 88 15.98 -9.04 -2.31
CA GLU A 88 16.56 -7.79 -2.83
C GLU A 88 15.52 -6.87 -3.49
N PHE A 89 14.61 -7.43 -4.30
CA PHE A 89 13.50 -6.65 -4.86
C PHE A 89 12.58 -6.11 -3.77
N LYS A 90 12.30 -6.93 -2.76
CA LYS A 90 11.43 -6.54 -1.65
C LYS A 90 12.05 -5.40 -0.84
N ASP A 91 13.33 -5.50 -0.53
CA ASP A 91 14.09 -4.47 0.18
C ASP A 91 14.14 -3.18 -0.65
N LEU A 92 14.43 -3.27 -1.96
CA LEU A 92 14.38 -2.11 -2.86
C LEU A 92 13.02 -1.39 -2.83
N VAL A 93 11.91 -2.16 -2.83
CA VAL A 93 10.55 -1.58 -2.76
C VAL A 93 10.31 -0.91 -1.40
N TYR A 94 10.80 -1.50 -0.31
CA TYR A 94 10.71 -0.93 1.02
C TYR A 94 11.55 0.34 1.13
N ASP A 95 12.82 0.33 0.73
CA ASP A 95 13.71 1.49 0.74
C ASP A 95 13.12 2.64 -0.08
N ALA A 96 12.59 2.34 -1.28
CA ALA A 96 11.93 3.34 -2.11
C ALA A 96 10.68 3.92 -1.43
N PHE A 97 9.90 3.09 -0.74
CA PHE A 97 8.72 3.54 -0.02
C PHE A 97 9.10 4.36 1.22
N GLU A 98 10.10 3.95 1.99
CA GLU A 98 10.63 4.69 3.13
C GLU A 98 11.15 6.07 2.68
N ALA A 99 11.97 6.13 1.62
CA ALA A 99 12.47 7.39 1.08
C ALA A 99 11.34 8.36 0.68
N ILE A 100 10.24 7.85 0.10
CA ILE A 100 9.07 8.64 -0.25
C ILE A 100 8.33 9.13 1.01
N LEU A 101 8.25 8.30 2.05
CA LEU A 101 7.49 8.61 3.26
C LEU A 101 8.25 9.46 4.28
N GLU A 102 9.58 9.51 4.21
CA GLU A 102 10.42 10.42 5.00
C GLU A 102 10.15 11.89 4.65
N LEU A 103 9.59 12.17 3.46
CA LEU A 103 9.13 13.50 3.05
C LEU A 103 7.67 13.70 3.50
N PRO A 104 7.40 14.49 4.57
CA PRO A 104 6.07 14.50 5.18
C PRO A 104 4.97 15.07 4.28
N GLU A 105 5.30 16.02 3.41
CA GLU A 105 4.40 16.54 2.38
C GLU A 105 4.04 15.49 1.34
N VAL A 106 4.99 14.65 0.94
CA VAL A 106 4.76 13.56 -0.02
C VAL A 106 3.95 12.45 0.62
N ALA A 107 4.24 12.10 1.88
CA ALA A 107 3.47 11.09 2.63
C ALA A 107 1.97 11.43 2.71
N LEU A 108 1.62 12.70 2.90
CA LEU A 108 0.22 13.16 2.89
C LEU A 108 -0.41 13.04 1.50
N ILE A 109 0.30 13.44 0.45
CA ILE A 109 -0.17 13.31 -0.94
C ILE A 109 -0.41 11.84 -1.29
N VAL A 110 0.51 10.95 -0.90
CA VAL A 110 0.38 9.50 -1.08
C VAL A 110 -0.87 9.00 -0.35
N ALA A 111 -1.09 9.42 0.90
CA ALA A 111 -2.27 9.00 1.65
C ALA A 111 -3.58 9.48 1.00
N ASP A 112 -3.63 10.71 0.50
CA ASP A 112 -4.81 11.22 -0.23
C ASP A 112 -5.03 10.44 -1.52
N LYS A 113 -3.96 10.11 -2.25
CA LYS A 113 -4.05 9.26 -3.44
C LYS A 113 -4.51 7.84 -3.10
N MET A 114 -4.08 7.28 -1.98
CA MET A 114 -4.54 5.97 -1.51
C MET A 114 -6.04 5.96 -1.24
N ALA A 115 -6.56 6.99 -0.56
CA ALA A 115 -7.99 7.16 -0.30
C ALA A 115 -8.78 7.32 -1.61
N SER A 116 -8.29 8.15 -2.55
CA SER A 116 -8.93 8.32 -3.86
C SER A 116 -8.97 7.02 -4.70
N LEU A 117 -8.16 6.03 -4.34
CA LEU A 117 -8.11 4.72 -4.98
C LEU A 117 -8.86 3.63 -4.19
N GLY A 118 -9.63 4.02 -3.15
CA GLY A 118 -10.43 3.12 -2.31
C GLY A 118 -9.66 2.42 -1.18
N ASN A 119 -8.45 2.88 -0.86
CA ASN A 119 -7.65 2.32 0.23
C ASN A 119 -7.77 3.16 1.52
N ASP A 120 -8.98 3.55 1.89
CA ASP A 120 -9.26 4.51 2.97
C ASP A 120 -8.64 4.10 4.30
N HIS A 121 -8.72 2.81 4.63
CA HIS A 121 -8.16 2.29 5.87
C HIS A 121 -6.64 2.49 5.92
N SER A 122 -5.90 2.04 4.89
CA SER A 122 -4.45 2.20 4.81
C SER A 122 -4.03 3.67 4.71
N ALA A 123 -4.79 4.49 3.97
CA ALA A 123 -4.59 5.94 3.91
C ALA A 123 -4.71 6.58 5.30
N SER A 124 -5.72 6.18 6.09
CA SER A 124 -5.91 6.69 7.44
C SER A 124 -4.76 6.32 8.38
N ILE A 125 -4.17 5.12 8.21
CA ILE A 125 -2.99 4.69 8.96
C ILE A 125 -1.80 5.58 8.59
N LEU A 126 -1.55 5.79 7.30
CA LEU A 126 -0.42 6.61 6.85
C LEU A 126 -0.53 8.07 7.32
N LYS A 127 -1.72 8.67 7.26
CA LYS A 127 -1.97 10.01 7.80
C LYS A 127 -1.66 10.08 9.30
N ARG A 128 -2.06 9.06 10.07
CA ARG A 128 -1.77 8.97 11.51
C ARG A 128 -0.28 8.84 11.78
N MET A 129 0.44 8.02 11.02
CA MET A 129 1.90 7.85 11.17
C MET A 129 2.63 9.16 10.90
N THR A 130 2.32 9.81 9.78
CA THR A 130 2.90 11.12 9.40
C THR A 130 2.61 12.18 10.45
N PHE A 131 1.38 12.25 10.93
CA PHE A 131 0.97 13.16 11.99
C PHE A 131 1.73 12.90 13.30
N ASN A 132 1.83 11.63 13.71
CA ASN A 132 2.53 11.26 14.92
C ASN A 132 4.01 11.63 14.85
N ASN A 133 4.68 11.45 13.71
CA ASN A 133 6.09 11.83 13.54
C ASN A 133 6.31 13.33 13.69
N LYS A 134 5.36 14.18 13.28
CA LYS A 134 5.43 15.64 13.47
C LYS A 134 5.20 16.09 14.91
N CYS A 135 4.70 15.22 15.78
CA CYS A 135 4.42 15.58 17.17
C CYS A 135 5.52 15.07 18.11
N GLN A 136 6.12 15.98 18.87
CA GLN A 136 7.02 15.61 19.98
C GLN A 136 6.21 15.04 21.16
N TRP A 137 5.73 13.81 21.03
CA TRP A 137 4.91 13.14 22.04
C TRP A 137 5.64 12.99 23.37
N SER A 138 6.97 12.88 23.40
CA SER A 138 7.75 12.79 24.64
C SER A 138 7.61 14.03 25.53
N SER A 139 7.32 15.20 24.94
CA SER A 139 7.02 16.43 25.70
C SER A 139 5.58 16.49 26.22
N LEU A 140 4.74 15.51 25.85
CA LEU A 140 3.32 15.43 26.17
C LEU A 140 3.11 14.12 26.94
N GLY A 141 3.07 14.20 28.27
CA GLY A 141 3.05 13.04 29.18
C GLY A 141 1.95 11.97 28.98
N HIS A 142 1.08 12.07 27.96
CA HIS A 142 0.28 10.98 27.41
C HIS A 142 -0.30 11.33 26.01
N ARG A 143 -0.72 10.31 25.25
CA ARG A 143 -1.37 10.43 23.91
C ARG A 143 -2.55 11.40 23.95
N ASN A 144 -2.69 12.20 22.87
CA ASN A 144 -3.81 13.09 22.53
C ASN A 144 -4.54 13.70 23.74
N THR A 145 -3.86 14.59 24.49
CA THR A 145 -4.55 15.49 25.43
C THR A 145 -4.87 16.82 24.74
N VAL A 146 -5.87 17.56 25.23
CA VAL A 146 -6.21 18.92 24.72
C VAL A 146 -4.98 19.83 24.74
N GLN A 147 -4.17 19.75 25.79
CA GLN A 147 -2.93 20.52 25.93
C GLN A 147 -1.87 20.10 24.89
N GLY A 148 -1.79 18.81 24.58
CA GLY A 148 -0.89 18.30 23.55
C GLY A 148 -1.25 18.75 22.15
N LEU A 149 -2.54 18.73 21.83
CA LEU A 149 -3.04 19.24 20.56
C LEU A 149 -2.81 20.75 20.41
N ARG A 150 -3.03 21.54 21.47
CA ARG A 150 -2.72 22.99 21.47
C ARG A 150 -1.23 23.28 21.32
N SER A 151 -0.39 22.51 21.98
CA SER A 151 1.08 22.65 21.87
C SER A 151 1.57 22.29 20.47
N ALA A 152 0.96 21.31 19.82
CA ALA A 152 1.26 20.95 18.44
C ALA A 152 0.82 22.04 17.44
N ILE A 153 -0.30 22.74 17.68
CA ILE A 153 -0.69 23.93 16.89
C ILE A 153 0.35 25.05 17.07
N ALA A 154 0.72 25.36 18.32
CA ALA A 154 1.67 26.43 18.62
C ALA A 154 3.06 26.20 18.00
N LYS A 155 3.46 24.93 17.85
CA LYS A 155 4.71 24.53 17.17
C LYS A 155 4.59 24.46 15.63
N GLY A 156 3.41 24.73 15.07
CA GLY A 156 3.16 24.65 13.62
C GLY A 156 3.01 23.23 13.06
N ASN A 157 2.93 22.22 13.94
CA ASN A 157 2.84 20.81 13.55
C ASN A 157 1.40 20.37 13.23
N LEU A 158 0.41 21.16 13.64
CA LEU A 158 -1.03 20.96 13.40
C LEU A 158 -1.71 22.26 12.98
N THR A 159 -2.68 22.15 12.09
CA THR A 159 -3.70 23.20 11.95
C THR A 159 -4.79 23.03 13.02
N GLU A 160 -5.50 24.11 13.36
CA GLU A 160 -6.63 24.04 14.30
C GLU A 160 -7.69 23.02 13.86
N ALA A 161 -7.97 22.94 12.56
CA ALA A 161 -8.93 21.99 12.00
C ALA A 161 -8.49 20.52 12.18
N GLN A 162 -7.20 20.23 11.95
CA GLN A 162 -6.65 18.87 12.15
C GLN A 162 -6.69 18.47 13.63
N ALA A 163 -6.37 19.40 14.52
CA ALA A 163 -6.40 19.16 15.96
C ALA A 163 -7.84 18.97 16.47
N ALA A 164 -8.82 19.71 15.92
CA ALA A 164 -10.24 19.54 16.25
C ALA A 164 -10.78 18.18 15.80
N ALA A 165 -10.41 17.70 14.61
CA ALA A 165 -10.78 16.37 14.14
C ALA A 165 -10.21 15.26 15.04
N LEU A 166 -8.97 15.42 15.51
CA LEU A 166 -8.34 14.47 16.44
C LEU A 166 -9.01 14.47 17.81
N ALA A 167 -9.34 15.64 18.34
CA ALA A 167 -10.06 15.77 19.61
C ALA A 167 -11.45 15.14 19.55
N ALA A 168 -12.18 15.34 18.45
CA ALA A 168 -13.50 14.74 18.25
C ALA A 168 -13.42 13.21 18.16
N ARG A 169 -12.43 12.68 17.41
CA ARG A 169 -12.21 11.24 17.28
C ARG A 169 -11.91 10.57 18.62
N ASP A 170 -11.11 11.23 19.46
CA ASP A 170 -10.63 10.67 20.73
C ASP A 170 -11.50 11.07 21.92
N GLY A 171 -12.65 11.72 21.68
CA GLY A 171 -13.61 12.10 22.73
C GLY A 171 -13.10 13.16 23.70
N LEU A 172 -12.13 13.98 23.28
CA LEU A 172 -11.51 15.00 24.12
C LEU A 172 -12.42 16.22 24.25
N ARG A 173 -13.13 16.30 25.38
CA ARG A 173 -13.98 17.45 25.70
C ARG A 173 -13.11 18.69 26.00
N GLY A 174 -13.55 19.87 25.52
CA GLY A 174 -12.89 21.15 25.78
C GLY A 174 -11.78 21.56 24.80
N PHE A 175 -11.61 20.82 23.69
CA PHE A 175 -10.70 21.25 22.62
C PHE A 175 -11.30 22.38 21.76
N ALA A 176 -12.56 22.24 21.34
CA ALA A 176 -13.31 23.30 20.67
C ALA A 176 -13.77 24.33 21.70
N LYS A 177 -13.47 25.61 21.43
CA LYS A 177 -14.10 26.77 22.07
C LYS A 177 -15.08 27.37 21.07
#